data_AF-A0A356U0A9-F1
#
_entry.id   AF-A0A356U0A9-F1
#
_cell.length_a   1.000
_cell.length_b   1.000
_cell.length_c   1.000
_cell.angle_alpha   90.00
_cell.angle_beta   90.00
_cell.angle_gamma   90.00
#
_symmetry.space_group_name_H-M   'P 1'
#
loop_
_entity.id
_entity.type
_entity.pdbx_description
1 polymer ?
#
loop_
_entity_poly.entity_id
_entity_poly.type
_entity_poly.pdbx_seq_one_letter_code
_entity_poly.pdbx_strand_id
1 'polypeptide(L)'
;MISLCLYRPDIPQNLGTLIRMTACFGMKLHIIKPCAFPLSKEKLVRSAMDYMDHADIVIHEDETVFLKNNLAGRLILMTTKAHTAYTNFAFRPNDMIIAGRESAGVPEEFA
;
A
#
# COMPACT_ATOMS: atom_id res chain seq x y z
N MET A 1 5.00 -6.73 12.41
CA MET A 1 4.90 -7.47 11.11
C MET A 1 5.12 -6.48 9.97
N ILE A 2 5.56 -6.92 8.80
CA ILE A 2 5.66 -6.04 7.62
C ILE A 2 4.26 -5.65 7.14
N SER A 3 4.08 -4.41 6.71
CA SER A 3 2.84 -3.90 6.11
C SER A 3 3.07 -3.36 4.70
N LEU A 4 2.02 -3.34 3.88
CA LEU A 4 2.04 -2.81 2.53
C LEU A 4 1.28 -1.47 2.49
N CYS A 5 1.79 -0.50 1.75
CA CYS A 5 1.13 0.78 1.51
C CYS A 5 1.07 1.09 0.02
N LEU A 6 -0.11 1.42 -0.49
CA LEU A 6 -0.34 1.79 -1.88
C LEU A 6 -0.54 3.28 -1.99
N TYR A 7 0.38 3.95 -2.67
CA TYR A 7 0.30 5.38 -2.93
C TYR A 7 -0.57 5.63 -4.17
N ARG A 8 -1.76 6.19 -3.95
CA ARG A 8 -2.68 6.68 -4.99
C ARG A 8 -2.91 5.68 -6.15
N PRO A 9 -3.33 4.43 -5.87
CA PRO A 9 -3.38 3.37 -6.87
C PRO A 9 -4.28 3.73 -8.06
N ASP A 10 -3.86 3.32 -9.24
CA ASP A 10 -4.52 3.67 -10.51
C ASP A 10 -5.42 2.55 -11.03
N ILE A 11 -5.08 1.29 -10.73
CA ILE A 11 -5.73 0.12 -11.33
C ILE A 11 -6.52 -0.66 -10.26
N PRO A 12 -7.86 -0.72 -10.33
CA PRO A 12 -8.67 -1.37 -9.30
C PRO A 12 -8.42 -2.88 -9.21
N GLN A 13 -8.07 -3.54 -10.32
CA GLN A 13 -7.76 -4.98 -10.34
C GLN A 13 -6.48 -5.31 -9.56
N ASN A 14 -5.48 -4.42 -9.62
CA ASN A 14 -4.24 -4.57 -8.85
C ASN A 14 -4.53 -4.41 -7.36
N LEU A 15 -5.30 -3.37 -6.98
CA LEU A 15 -5.72 -3.18 -5.60
C LEU A 15 -6.45 -4.42 -5.07
N GLY A 16 -7.41 -4.97 -5.80
CA GLY A 16 -8.13 -6.20 -5.40
C GLY A 16 -7.21 -7.40 -5.20
N THR A 17 -6.18 -7.54 -6.02
CA THR A 17 -5.18 -8.61 -5.89
C THR A 17 -4.30 -8.42 -4.66
N LEU A 18 -3.91 -7.18 -4.36
CA LEU A 18 -3.10 -6.84 -3.19
C LEU A 18 -3.89 -6.97 -1.89
N ILE A 19 -5.20 -6.69 -1.90
CA ILE A 19 -6.07 -6.98 -0.75
C ILE A 19 -6.08 -8.48 -0.44
N ARG A 20 -6.28 -9.34 -1.45
CA ARG A 20 -6.26 -10.80 -1.25
C ARG A 20 -4.90 -11.29 -0.77
N MET A 21 -3.82 -10.79 -1.37
CA MET A 21 -2.45 -11.13 -0.98
C MET A 21 -2.18 -10.78 0.49
N THR A 22 -2.50 -9.55 0.89
CA THR A 22 -2.27 -9.09 2.26
C THR A 22 -3.13 -9.85 3.28
N ALA A 23 -4.39 -10.16 2.95
CA ALA A 23 -5.23 -11.02 3.78
C ALA A 23 -4.62 -12.44 3.96
N CYS A 24 -4.13 -13.07 2.89
CA CYS A 24 -3.48 -14.39 2.96
C CYS A 24 -2.22 -14.39 3.85
N PHE A 25 -1.46 -13.30 3.85
CA PHE A 25 -0.24 -13.19 4.66
C PHE A 25 -0.48 -12.57 6.05
N GLY A 26 -1.73 -12.22 6.39
CA GLY A 26 -2.06 -11.50 7.63
C GLY A 26 -1.42 -10.12 7.74
N MET A 27 -1.05 -9.51 6.60
CA MET A 27 -0.38 -8.22 6.52
C MET A 27 -1.41 -7.08 6.53
N LYS A 28 -1.04 -5.97 7.18
CA LYS A 28 -1.81 -4.72 7.10
C LYS A 28 -1.61 -4.06 5.75
N LEU A 29 -2.69 -3.57 5.15
CA LEU A 29 -2.71 -2.83 3.89
C LEU A 29 -3.12 -1.37 4.14
N HIS A 30 -2.26 -0.44 3.78
CA HIS A 30 -2.55 0.99 3.76
C HIS A 30 -2.84 1.45 2.34
N ILE A 31 -3.82 2.36 2.18
CA ILE A 31 -4.17 2.96 0.89
C ILE A 31 -4.17 4.47 1.07
N ILE A 32 -3.37 5.20 0.29
CA ILE A 32 -3.33 6.66 0.30
C ILE A 32 -4.17 7.17 -0.88
N LYS A 33 -5.13 8.04 -0.60
CA LYS A 33 -5.97 8.72 -1.60
C LYS A 33 -5.26 9.93 -2.23
N PRO A 34 -5.77 10.45 -3.37
CA PRO A 34 -6.89 9.91 -4.16
C PRO A 34 -6.48 8.68 -4.98
N CYS A 35 -7.38 7.70 -5.09
CA CYS A 35 -7.25 6.62 -6.06
C CYS A 35 -7.81 7.09 -7.41
N ALA A 36 -7.31 6.58 -8.53
CA ALA A 36 -7.83 6.94 -9.86
C ALA A 36 -9.24 6.37 -10.16
N PHE A 37 -9.79 5.62 -9.22
CA PHE A 37 -11.10 4.99 -9.30
C PHE A 37 -11.87 5.18 -7.98
N PRO A 38 -13.22 5.16 -8.03
CA PRO A 38 -14.02 5.28 -6.83
C PRO A 38 -13.83 4.07 -5.92
N LEU A 39 -13.32 4.33 -4.71
CA LEU A 39 -13.11 3.36 -3.66
C LEU A 39 -14.41 3.19 -2.85
N SER A 40 -15.43 2.54 -3.44
CA SER A 40 -16.66 2.23 -2.70
C SER A 40 -16.51 0.92 -1.92
N LYS A 41 -17.18 0.82 -0.77
CA LYS A 41 -17.16 -0.39 0.05
C LYS A 41 -17.65 -1.61 -0.75
N GLU A 42 -18.67 -1.45 -1.60
CA GLU A 42 -19.15 -2.56 -2.44
C GLU A 42 -18.10 -3.03 -3.46
N LYS A 43 -17.33 -2.09 -4.03
CA LYS A 43 -16.26 -2.43 -4.98
C LYS A 43 -15.09 -3.11 -4.28
N LEU A 44 -14.71 -2.64 -3.10
CA LEU A 44 -13.70 -3.30 -2.27
C LEU A 44 -14.13 -4.73 -1.91
N VAL A 45 -15.36 -4.90 -1.42
CA VAL A 45 -15.93 -6.22 -1.11
C VAL A 45 -15.94 -7.13 -2.34
N ARG A 46 -16.37 -6.64 -3.51
CA ARG A 46 -16.38 -7.44 -4.74
C ARG A 46 -14.97 -7.87 -5.17
N SER A 47 -13.99 -6.97 -5.08
CA SER A 47 -12.61 -7.24 -5.49
C SER A 47 -11.85 -8.12 -4.50
N ALA A 48 -12.18 -8.02 -3.22
CA ALA A 48 -11.58 -8.80 -2.14
C ALA A 48 -12.33 -10.11 -1.86
N MET A 49 -13.54 -10.29 -2.41
CA MET A 49 -14.40 -11.44 -2.14
C MET A 49 -14.61 -11.63 -0.63
N ASP A 50 -14.59 -12.86 -0.13
CA ASP A 50 -14.75 -13.19 1.29
C ASP A 50 -13.53 -12.81 2.16
N TYR A 51 -12.46 -12.28 1.55
CA TYR A 51 -11.24 -11.90 2.29
C TYR A 51 -11.39 -10.55 3.01
N MET A 52 -12.45 -9.78 2.77
CA MET A 52 -12.64 -8.50 3.48
C MET A 52 -12.70 -8.65 4.99
N ASP A 53 -13.27 -9.75 5.49
CA ASP A 53 -13.37 -10.00 6.94
C ASP A 53 -12.00 -10.32 7.56
N HIS A 54 -11.00 -10.62 6.73
CA HIS A 54 -9.64 -11.00 7.12
C HIS A 54 -8.61 -9.94 6.74
N ALA A 55 -9.00 -8.93 5.97
CA ALA A 55 -8.11 -7.88 5.48
C ALA A 55 -8.06 -6.72 6.49
N ASP A 56 -6.89 -6.46 7.05
CA ASP A 56 -6.63 -5.28 7.88
C ASP A 56 -6.26 -4.09 6.97
N ILE A 57 -7.29 -3.34 6.54
CA ILE A 57 -7.16 -2.23 5.59
C ILE A 57 -7.31 -0.89 6.31
N VAL A 58 -6.35 0.01 6.09
CA VAL A 58 -6.38 1.40 6.58
C VAL A 58 -6.33 2.35 5.39
N ILE A 59 -7.31 3.23 5.29
CA ILE A 59 -7.40 4.23 4.22
C ILE A 59 -7.00 5.60 4.78
N HIS A 60 -6.08 6.28 4.11
CA HIS A 60 -5.63 7.63 4.42
C HIS A 60 -6.14 8.61 3.36
N GLU A 61 -6.65 9.76 3.80
CA GLU A 61 -7.19 10.78 2.88
C GLU A 61 -6.12 11.44 2.01
N ASP A 62 -4.91 11.57 2.54
CA ASP A 62 -3.76 12.13 1.85
C ASP A 62 -2.44 11.66 2.49
N GLU A 63 -1.32 12.02 1.84
CA GLU A 63 0.03 11.72 2.32
C GLU A 63 0.40 12.39 3.65
N THR A 64 -0.17 13.56 3.96
CA THR A 64 0.09 14.27 5.21
C THR A 64 -0.50 13.49 6.38
N VAL A 65 -1.74 13.03 6.25
CA VAL A 65 -2.41 12.16 7.22
C VAL A 65 -1.66 10.84 7.36
N PHE A 66 -1.25 10.25 6.23
CA PHE A 66 -0.46 9.02 6.22
C PHE A 66 0.84 9.17 7.00
N LEU A 67 1.65 10.19 6.70
CA LEU A 67 2.92 10.41 7.37
C LEU A 67 2.70 10.65 8.86
N LYS A 68 1.80 11.57 9.23
CA LYS A 68 1.50 11.87 10.63
C LYS A 68 1.18 10.63 11.47
N ASN A 69 0.42 9.69 10.90
CA ASN A 69 -0.01 8.48 11.60
C ASN A 69 1.03 7.35 11.61
N ASN A 70 2.03 7.39 10.73
CA ASN A 70 2.97 6.26 10.51
C ASN A 70 4.46 6.64 10.69
N LEU A 71 4.76 7.86 11.15
CA LEU A 71 6.13 8.35 11.40
C LEU A 71 6.97 7.49 12.38
N ALA A 72 6.34 6.66 13.20
CA ALA A 72 7.05 5.82 14.17
C ALA A 72 7.73 4.59 13.53
N GLY A 73 7.39 4.24 12.28
CA GLY A 73 7.90 3.07 11.59
C GLY A 73 8.91 3.38 10.48
N ARG A 74 9.65 2.35 10.04
CA ARG A 74 10.53 2.44 8.87
C ARG A 74 9.70 2.34 7.59
N LEU A 75 9.69 3.40 6.80
CA LEU A 75 9.05 3.45 5.48
C LEU A 75 10.06 3.05 4.41
N ILE A 76 9.75 2.01 3.63
CA ILE A 76 10.61 1.46 2.59
C ILE A 76 9.94 1.66 1.24
N LEU A 77 10.43 2.62 0.45
CA LEU A 77 9.88 2.89 -0.87
C LEU A 77 10.39 1.88 -1.92
N MET A 78 9.47 1.22 -2.61
CA MET A 78 9.76 0.46 -3.82
C MET A 78 9.74 1.38 -5.04
N THR A 79 10.90 1.57 -5.67
CA THR A 79 11.05 2.40 -6.87
C THR A 79 12.10 1.83 -7.81
N THR A 80 11.93 2.05 -9.10
CA THR A 80 12.92 1.69 -10.13
C THR A 80 14.20 2.52 -10.03
N LYS A 81 14.16 3.65 -9.32
CA LYS A 81 15.30 4.54 -9.06
C LYS A 81 16.13 4.13 -7.84
N ALA A 82 15.81 3.01 -7.19
CA ALA A 82 16.48 2.61 -5.95
C ALA A 82 17.94 2.22 -6.21
N HIS A 83 18.85 2.67 -5.34
CA HIS A 83 20.27 2.30 -5.40
C HIS A 83 20.53 0.86 -4.92
N THR A 84 19.65 0.31 -4.09
CA THR A 84 19.79 -1.02 -3.50
C THR A 84 18.71 -1.95 -4.03
N ALA A 85 19.12 -3.10 -4.59
CA ALA A 85 18.19 -4.14 -5.00
C ALA A 85 17.48 -4.74 -3.78
N TYR A 86 16.19 -5.08 -3.92
CA TYR A 86 15.40 -5.64 -2.81
C TYR A 86 15.97 -6.97 -2.27
N THR A 87 16.68 -7.73 -3.12
CA THR A 87 17.36 -8.98 -2.73
C THR A 87 18.56 -8.75 -1.81
N ASN A 88 19.12 -7.54 -1.83
CA ASN A 88 20.27 -7.14 -1.01
C ASN A 88 19.85 -6.19 0.12
N PHE A 89 18.55 -5.98 0.32
CA PHE A 89 17.99 -5.14 1.36
C PHE A 89 17.50 -5.99 2.54
N ALA A 90 17.93 -5.65 3.75
CA ALA A 90 17.50 -6.33 4.97
C ALA A 90 16.21 -5.70 5.52
N PHE A 91 15.08 -6.36 5.25
CA PHE A 91 13.79 -6.01 5.83
C PHE A 91 13.74 -6.35 7.32
N ARG A 92 13.02 -5.53 8.08
CA ARG A 92 12.83 -5.69 9.53
C ARG A 92 11.35 -5.87 9.86
N PRO A 93 11.03 -6.51 10.98
CA PRO A 93 9.68 -6.46 11.52
C PRO A 93 9.23 -5.00 11.68
N ASN A 94 7.99 -4.71 11.26
CA ASN A 94 7.38 -3.37 11.29
C ASN A 94 7.88 -2.41 10.19
N ASP A 95 8.64 -2.90 9.21
CA ASP A 95 8.84 -2.14 7.97
C ASP A 95 7.51 -2.02 7.22
N MET A 96 7.26 -0.81 6.71
CA MET A 96 6.14 -0.55 5.81
C MET A 96 6.68 -0.36 4.39
N ILE A 97 6.33 -1.29 3.52
CA ILE A 97 6.71 -1.25 2.11
C ILE A 97 5.71 -0.35 1.37
N ILE A 98 6.21 0.69 0.70
CA ILE A 98 5.38 1.61 -0.08
C ILE A 98 5.54 1.30 -1.57
N ALA A 99 4.44 1.01 -2.25
CA ALA A 99 4.37 0.91 -3.69
C ALA A 99 3.74 2.18 -4.27
N GLY A 100 4.40 2.76 -5.27
CA GLY A 100 3.90 3.93 -6.00
C GLY A 100 2.72 3.62 -6.93
N ARG A 101 2.25 4.66 -7.62
CA ARG A 101 1.26 4.52 -8.70
C ARG A 101 1.84 3.64 -9.80
N GLU A 102 1.01 2.81 -10.41
CA GLU A 102 1.46 1.94 -11.50
C GLU A 102 1.92 2.74 -12.72
N SER A 103 1.31 3.90 -12.98
CA SER A 103 1.62 4.75 -14.13
C SER A 103 2.83 5.66 -13.94
N ALA A 104 3.07 6.11 -12.70
CA ALA A 104 3.97 7.24 -12.44
C ALA A 104 4.90 7.05 -11.24
N GLY A 105 4.76 5.95 -10.49
CA GLY A 105 5.44 5.78 -9.21
C GLY A 105 4.96 6.79 -8.16
N VAL A 106 5.88 7.24 -7.31
CA VAL A 106 5.66 8.31 -6.34
C VAL A 106 6.39 9.59 -6.80
N PRO A 107 5.83 10.78 -6.51
CA PRO A 107 6.51 12.04 -6.81
C PRO A 107 7.80 12.15 -5.99
N GLU A 108 8.76 12.92 -6.51
CA GLU A 108 10.07 13.11 -5.86
C GLU A 108 9.96 13.81 -4.50
N GLU A 109 8.94 14.64 -4.32
CA GLU A 109 8.59 15.28 -3.05
C GLU A 109 8.22 14.28 -1.94
N PHE A 110 7.77 13.08 -2.34
CA PHE A 110 7.37 11.99 -1.45
C PHE A 110 8.47 10.93 -1.29
N ALA A 111 9.43 10.86 -2.23
CA ALA A 111 10.47 9.85 -2.28
C ALA A 111 11.66 10.18 -1.37
#